data_AF-A0A2X4U9I5-F1
#
_entry.id   AF-A0A2X4U9I5-F1
#
_cell.length_a   1.000
_cell.length_b   1.000
_cell.length_c   1.000
_cell.angle_alpha   90.00
_cell.angle_beta   90.00
_cell.angle_gamma   90.00
#
_symmetry.space_group_name_H-M   'P 1'
#
loop_
_entity.id
_entity.type
_entity.pdbx_description
1 polymer ?
#
loop_
_entity_poly.entity_id
_entity_poly.type
_entity_poly.pdbx_seq_one_letter_code
_entity_poly.pdbx_strand_id
1 'polypeptide(L)'
;MVNKRMQTLLTQLRQQGIQEERLLQAIEAVPRERFVDEALEHKAYENTALPIGSGQTISQPYMVARMTELLNLTPTSRVLEIGTGSGYQTAILAHLVQHVCSVERIKGLQWQAKRRLKQLDLHNVSTRHGDGWQGWASRGRLMPLS
;
A
#
# COMPACT_ATOMS: atom_id res chain seq x y z
N MET A 1 -2.47 5.86 21.83
CA MET A 1 -3.72 6.65 21.65
C MET A 1 -3.87 6.89 20.16
N VAL A 2 -4.93 6.40 19.52
CA VAL A 2 -5.06 6.51 18.06
C VAL A 2 -5.23 7.98 17.68
N ASN A 3 -4.47 8.41 16.67
CA ASN A 3 -4.52 9.76 16.11
C ASN A 3 -5.97 10.07 15.65
N LYS A 4 -6.53 11.21 16.09
CA LYS A 4 -7.90 11.64 15.73
C LYS A 4 -8.13 11.66 14.22
N ARG A 5 -7.12 12.02 13.42
CA ARG A 5 -7.18 12.03 11.96
C ARG A 5 -7.38 10.63 11.38
N MET A 6 -6.69 9.63 11.93
CA MET A 6 -6.86 8.23 11.55
C MET A 6 -8.27 7.73 11.90
N GLN A 7 -8.78 8.06 13.10
CA GLN A 7 -10.13 7.63 13.50
C GLN A 7 -11.22 8.22 12.59
N THR A 8 -11.08 9.49 12.19
CA THR A 8 -11.96 10.09 11.18
C THR A 8 -11.89 9.33 9.85
N LEU A 9 -10.68 9.01 9.38
CA LEU A 9 -10.50 8.24 8.15
C LEU A 9 -11.15 6.87 8.22
N LEU A 10 -10.89 6.08 9.27
CA LEU A 10 -11.49 4.75 9.45
C LEU A 10 -13.02 4.82 9.53
N THR A 11 -13.57 5.86 10.15
CA THR A 11 -15.03 6.09 10.18
C THR A 11 -15.58 6.35 8.77
N GLN A 12 -14.91 7.17 7.97
CA GLN A 12 -15.30 7.42 6.58
C GLN A 12 -15.23 6.15 5.73
N LEU A 13 -14.17 5.34 5.88
CA LEU A 13 -14.06 4.08 5.16
C LEU A 13 -15.21 3.11 5.49
N ARG A 14 -15.58 3.00 6.77
CA ARG A 14 -16.74 2.21 7.21
C ARG A 14 -18.04 2.72 6.62
N GLN A 15 -18.26 4.04 6.61
CA GLN A 15 -19.43 4.66 5.98
C GLN A 15 -19.50 4.41 4.46
N GLN A 16 -18.34 4.23 3.82
CA GLN A 16 -18.23 3.87 2.40
C GLN A 16 -18.34 2.37 2.13
N GLY A 17 -18.63 1.56 3.16
CA GLY A 17 -18.91 0.12 3.01
C GLY A 17 -17.70 -0.79 3.17
N ILE A 18 -16.54 -0.29 3.60
CA ILE A 18 -15.41 -1.13 3.98
C ILE A 18 -15.69 -1.75 5.35
N GLN A 19 -15.91 -3.06 5.39
CA GLN A 19 -16.36 -3.78 6.60
C GLN A 19 -15.33 -4.78 7.12
N GLU A 20 -14.31 -5.11 6.32
CA GLU A 20 -13.29 -6.07 6.74
C GLU A 20 -12.40 -5.48 7.85
N GLU A 21 -12.63 -5.90 9.10
CA GLU A 21 -11.93 -5.34 10.26
C GLU A 21 -10.42 -5.61 10.22
N ARG A 22 -9.99 -6.75 9.66
CA ARG A 22 -8.57 -7.07 9.47
C ARG A 22 -7.87 -6.06 8.55
N LEU A 23 -8.56 -5.63 7.49
CA LEU A 23 -8.06 -4.58 6.58
C LEU A 23 -8.02 -3.22 7.28
N LEU A 24 -9.06 -2.86 8.03
CA LEU A 24 -9.11 -1.59 8.76
C LEU A 24 -7.98 -1.49 9.80
N GLN A 25 -7.69 -2.59 10.50
CA GLN A 25 -6.54 -2.69 11.41
C GLN A 25 -5.19 -2.56 10.67
N ALA A 26 -5.05 -3.14 9.48
CA ALA A 26 -3.85 -2.98 8.66
C ALA A 26 -3.67 -1.52 8.19
N ILE A 27 -4.75 -0.83 7.81
CA ILE A 27 -4.72 0.59 7.47
C ILE A 27 -4.34 1.43 8.69
N GLU A 28 -4.88 1.10 9.86
CA GLU A 28 -4.57 1.77 11.12
C GLU A 28 -3.09 1.63 11.53
N ALA A 29 -2.51 0.45 11.31
CA ALA A 29 -1.13 0.14 11.67
C ALA A 29 -0.08 0.83 10.77
N VAL A 30 -0.46 1.22 9.55
CA VAL A 30 0.46 1.81 8.57
C VAL A 30 0.42 3.36 8.64
N PRO A 31 1.49 4.03 9.10
CA PRO A 31 1.52 5.49 9.26
C PRO A 31 1.61 6.19 7.89
N ARG A 32 0.46 6.53 7.31
CA ARG A 32 0.33 7.06 5.94
C ARG A 32 1.16 8.34 5.70
N GLU A 33 1.39 9.15 6.72
CA GLU A 33 2.24 10.35 6.67
C GLU A 33 3.68 10.04 6.26
N ARG A 34 4.21 8.84 6.57
CA ARG A 34 5.57 8.44 6.17
C ARG A 34 5.70 8.16 4.67
N PHE A 35 4.58 8.13 3.94
CA PHE A 35 4.51 7.79 2.52
C PHE A 35 4.21 9.01 1.62
N VAL A 36 4.14 10.20 2.20
CA VAL A 36 3.94 11.48 1.49
C VAL A 36 5.09 12.44 1.80
N ASP A 37 5.13 13.56 1.09
CA ASP A 37 6.03 14.67 1.41
C ASP A 37 5.63 15.31 2.76
N GLU A 38 6.61 15.81 3.51
CA GLU A 38 6.40 16.48 4.80
C GLU A 38 5.45 17.67 4.67
N ALA A 39 5.52 18.41 3.55
CA ALA A 39 4.59 19.51 3.27
C ALA A 39 3.12 19.07 3.18
N LEU A 40 2.87 17.77 2.95
CA LEU A 40 1.54 17.17 2.81
C LEU A 40 1.13 16.32 4.00
N GLU A 41 1.93 16.23 5.06
CA GLU A 41 1.62 15.44 6.26
C GLU A 41 0.25 15.81 6.86
N HIS A 42 -0.10 17.09 6.85
CA HIS A 42 -1.39 17.57 7.38
C HIS A 42 -2.58 16.94 6.64
N LYS A 43 -2.42 16.60 5.35
CA LYS A 43 -3.44 15.94 4.50
C LYS A 43 -3.32 14.42 4.43
N ALA A 44 -2.30 13.82 5.06
CA ALA A 44 -1.99 12.40 4.87
C ALA A 44 -3.17 11.46 5.13
N TYR A 45 -4.09 11.85 6.03
CA TYR A 45 -5.26 11.07 6.43
C TYR A 45 -6.58 11.54 5.81
N GLU A 46 -6.53 12.53 4.92
CA GLU A 46 -7.70 12.86 4.10
C GLU A 46 -7.95 11.73 3.10
N ASN A 47 -9.23 11.47 2.79
CA ASN A 47 -9.60 10.44 1.81
C ASN A 47 -9.38 10.95 0.37
N THR A 48 -8.15 11.30 0.03
CA THR A 48 -7.75 11.88 -1.25
C THR A 48 -6.41 11.30 -1.71
N ALA A 49 -6.16 11.38 -3.02
CA ALA A 49 -4.86 11.07 -3.58
C ALA A 49 -3.89 12.24 -3.34
N LEU A 50 -2.62 11.94 -3.11
CA LEU A 50 -1.58 12.95 -2.87
C LEU A 50 -0.38 12.73 -3.80
N PRO A 51 0.32 13.77 -4.26
CA PRO A 51 1.53 13.59 -5.06
C PRO A 51 2.67 12.99 -4.22
N ILE A 52 3.47 12.13 -4.85
CA ILE A 52 4.64 11.48 -4.23
C ILE A 52 5.94 11.76 -5.00
N GLY A 53 5.91 12.74 -5.90
CA GLY A 53 6.99 13.07 -6.82
C GLY A 53 7.01 12.20 -8.07
N SER A 54 7.91 12.53 -9.01
CA SER A 54 8.07 11.82 -10.31
C SER A 54 6.76 11.70 -11.13
N GLY A 55 5.86 12.67 -10.98
CA GLY A 55 4.54 12.66 -11.63
C GLY A 55 3.60 11.56 -11.15
N GLN A 56 3.90 10.90 -10.02
CA GLN A 56 3.07 9.82 -9.45
C GLN A 56 2.28 10.32 -8.24
N THR A 57 1.26 9.56 -7.86
CA THR A 57 0.41 9.81 -6.69
C THR A 57 0.33 8.58 -5.79
N ILE A 58 0.14 8.79 -4.49
CA ILE A 58 -0.38 7.78 -3.58
C ILE A 58 -1.91 7.75 -3.73
N SER A 59 -2.47 6.57 -3.94
CA SER A 59 -3.92 6.40 -4.10
C SER A 59 -4.70 6.83 -2.86
N GLN A 60 -5.95 7.29 -3.06
CA GLN A 60 -6.84 7.61 -1.96
C GLN A 60 -7.08 6.37 -1.06
N PRO A 61 -7.15 6.54 0.27
CA PRO A 61 -7.37 5.43 1.21
C PRO A 61 -8.55 4.53 0.85
N TYR A 62 -9.68 5.10 0.39
CA TYR A 62 -10.83 4.30 -0.02
C TYR A 62 -10.52 3.36 -1.19
N MET A 63 -9.72 3.78 -2.18
CA MET A 63 -9.34 2.88 -3.28
C MET A 63 -8.40 1.79 -2.82
N VAL A 64 -7.42 2.14 -1.97
CA VAL A 64 -6.52 1.16 -1.35
C VAL A 64 -7.34 0.09 -0.61
N ALA A 65 -8.29 0.51 0.22
CA ALA A 65 -9.15 -0.39 0.96
C ALA A 65 -10.01 -1.25 0.02
N ARG A 66 -10.71 -0.63 -0.93
CA ARG A 66 -11.64 -1.34 -1.82
C ARG A 66 -10.94 -2.35 -2.72
N MET A 67 -9.79 -1.99 -3.30
CA MET A 67 -8.99 -2.92 -4.10
C MET A 67 -8.48 -4.09 -3.25
N THR A 68 -8.10 -3.84 -2.01
CA THR A 68 -7.60 -4.88 -1.10
C THR A 68 -8.72 -5.86 -0.69
N GLU A 69 -9.92 -5.37 -0.37
CA GLU A 69 -11.10 -6.21 -0.08
C GLU A 69 -11.41 -7.16 -1.25
N LEU A 70 -11.38 -6.65 -2.49
CA LEU A 70 -11.72 -7.43 -3.69
C LEU A 70 -10.75 -8.60 -3.95
N LEU A 71 -9.53 -8.54 -3.40
CA LEU A 71 -8.54 -9.61 -3.54
C LEU A 71 -8.82 -10.82 -2.63
N ASN A 72 -9.73 -10.71 -1.65
CA ASN A 72 -10.08 -11.78 -0.70
C ASN A 72 -8.84 -12.46 -0.10
N LEU A 73 -7.92 -11.66 0.44
CA LEU A 73 -6.60 -12.12 0.86
C LEU A 73 -6.64 -12.95 2.15
N THR A 74 -5.83 -14.01 2.19
CA THR A 74 -5.62 -14.85 3.36
C THR A 74 -4.22 -14.60 3.95
N PRO A 75 -3.97 -14.92 5.24
CA PRO A 75 -2.62 -14.85 5.81
C PRO A 75 -1.58 -15.68 5.05
N THR A 76 -2.00 -16.69 4.28
CA THR A 76 -1.14 -17.54 3.45
C THR A 76 -0.97 -17.05 2.01
N SER A 77 -1.66 -15.96 1.62
CA SER A 77 -1.58 -15.43 0.27
C SER A 77 -0.17 -14.94 -0.07
N ARG A 78 0.20 -15.04 -1.35
CA ARG A 78 1.40 -14.43 -1.92
C ARG A 78 0.95 -13.48 -3.01
N VAL A 79 1.31 -12.20 -2.88
CA VAL A 79 0.79 -11.14 -3.74
C VAL A 79 1.89 -10.59 -4.65
N LEU A 80 1.54 -10.32 -5.90
CA LEU A 80 2.33 -9.50 -6.81
C LEU A 80 1.64 -8.15 -6.99
N GLU A 81 2.29 -7.09 -6.54
CA GLU A 81 1.89 -5.70 -6.75
C GLU A 81 2.69 -5.09 -7.90
N ILE A 82 2.00 -4.44 -8.83
CA ILE A 82 2.60 -3.68 -9.92
C ILE A 82 2.40 -2.20 -9.66
N GLY A 83 3.52 -1.47 -9.54
CA GLY A 83 3.55 -0.07 -9.15
C GLY A 83 3.72 0.11 -7.65
N THR A 84 4.93 -0.07 -7.13
CA THR A 84 5.22 0.16 -5.70
C THR A 84 4.90 1.60 -5.27
N GLY A 85 5.19 2.59 -6.13
CA GLY A 85 4.96 4.01 -5.82
C GLY A 85 5.64 4.43 -4.52
N SER A 86 4.86 4.92 -3.55
CA SER A 86 5.39 5.27 -2.23
C SER A 86 5.66 4.05 -1.34
N GLY A 87 5.05 2.90 -1.63
CA GLY A 87 5.09 1.68 -0.82
C GLY A 87 3.92 1.54 0.18
N TYR A 88 2.93 2.44 0.16
CA TYR A 88 1.84 2.44 1.15
C TYR A 88 0.91 1.22 1.00
N GLN A 89 0.45 0.94 -0.21
CA GLN A 89 -0.34 -0.26 -0.51
C GLN A 89 0.47 -1.52 -0.21
N THR A 90 1.76 -1.55 -0.59
CA THR A 90 2.69 -2.63 -0.25
C THR A 90 2.75 -2.90 1.25
N ALA A 91 2.83 -1.86 2.07
CA ALA A 91 2.87 -1.98 3.52
C ALA A 91 1.57 -2.56 4.07
N ILE A 92 0.41 -2.10 3.60
CA ILE A 92 -0.89 -2.64 4.00
C ILE A 92 -0.99 -4.13 3.62
N LEU A 93 -0.61 -4.49 2.39
CA LEU A 93 -0.60 -5.88 1.95
C LEU A 93 0.31 -6.74 2.83
N ALA A 94 1.47 -6.21 3.23
CA ALA A 94 2.43 -6.92 4.08
C ALA A 94 1.85 -7.29 5.47
N HIS A 95 0.91 -6.52 6.00
CA HIS A 95 0.18 -6.88 7.23
C HIS A 95 -0.87 -7.98 7.02
N LEU A 96 -1.29 -8.23 5.78
CA LEU A 96 -2.42 -9.10 5.44
C LEU A 96 -2.02 -10.45 4.85
N VAL A 97 -0.79 -10.62 4.38
CA VAL A 97 -0.41 -11.80 3.59
C VAL A 97 0.93 -12.38 4.00
N GLN A 98 1.23 -13.60 3.52
CA GLN A 98 2.48 -14.28 3.81
C GLN A 98 3.66 -13.54 3.20
N HIS A 99 3.52 -13.05 1.96
CA HIS A 99 4.60 -12.36 1.26
C HIS A 99 4.09 -11.47 0.13
N VAL A 100 4.68 -10.28 -0.02
CA VAL A 100 4.41 -9.33 -1.11
C VAL A 100 5.63 -9.21 -2.01
N CYS A 101 5.44 -9.38 -3.32
CA CYS A 101 6.41 -9.00 -4.34
C CYS A 101 5.91 -7.71 -4.99
N SER A 102 6.72 -6.66 -5.02
CA SER A 102 6.32 -5.37 -5.57
C SER A 102 7.31 -4.91 -6.64
N VAL A 103 6.79 -4.47 -7.79
CA VAL A 103 7.58 -4.01 -8.94
C VAL A 103 7.34 -2.52 -9.18
N GLU A 104 8.41 -1.75 -9.37
CA GLU A 104 8.35 -0.32 -9.69
C GLU A 104 9.29 -0.01 -10.85
N ARG A 105 8.85 0.84 -11.78
CA ARG A 105 9.63 1.24 -12.97
C ARG A 105 10.53 2.45 -12.73
N ILE A 106 10.17 3.30 -11.76
CA ILE A 106 10.91 4.51 -11.40
C ILE A 106 11.91 4.17 -10.28
N LYS A 107 13.20 4.13 -10.62
CA LYS A 107 14.29 3.76 -9.70
C LYS A 107 14.29 4.56 -8.40
N GLY A 108 14.03 5.87 -8.48
CA GLY A 108 13.97 6.75 -7.31
C GLY A 108 12.86 6.37 -6.33
N LEU A 109 11.65 6.10 -6.84
CA LEU A 109 10.52 5.66 -6.01
C LEU A 109 10.77 4.28 -5.40
N GLN A 110 11.29 3.33 -6.20
CA GLN A 110 11.63 1.99 -5.72
C GLN A 110 12.61 2.04 -4.55
N TRP A 111 13.67 2.87 -4.66
CA TRP A 111 14.67 3.00 -3.61
C TRP A 111 14.07 3.59 -2.32
N GLN A 112 13.27 4.66 -2.45
CA GLN A 112 12.61 5.29 -1.31
C GLN A 112 11.62 4.34 -0.62
N ALA A 113 10.76 3.66 -1.40
CA ALA A 113 9.80 2.70 -0.87
C ALA A 113 10.51 1.56 -0.12
N LYS A 114 11.57 0.98 -0.70
CA LYS A 114 12.38 -0.05 -0.02
C LYS A 114 12.93 0.44 1.32
N ARG A 115 13.40 1.69 1.40
CA ARG A 115 13.90 2.27 2.66
C ARG A 115 12.79 2.43 3.69
N ARG A 116 11.63 2.98 3.30
CA ARG A 116 10.46 3.15 4.18
C ARG A 116 9.98 1.81 4.73
N LEU A 117 9.81 0.80 3.87
CA LEU A 117 9.36 -0.54 4.27
C LEU A 117 10.32 -1.19 5.28
N LYS A 118 11.64 -1.01 5.08
CA LYS A 118 12.65 -1.47 6.04
C LYS A 118 12.57 -0.71 7.37
N GLN A 119 12.32 0.60 7.34
CA GLN A 119 12.14 1.42 8.56
C GLN A 119 10.85 1.09 9.33
N LEU A 120 9.87 0.47 8.67
CA LEU A 120 8.65 -0.06 9.28
C LEU A 120 8.79 -1.52 9.73
N ASP A 121 9.99 -2.08 9.65
CA ASP A 121 10.29 -3.46 10.07
C ASP A 121 9.50 -4.54 9.32
N LEU A 122 9.15 -4.27 8.05
CA LEU A 122 8.44 -5.23 7.20
C LEU A 122 9.43 -6.16 6.49
N HIS A 123 9.44 -7.42 6.91
CA HIS A 123 10.40 -8.42 6.41
C HIS A 123 9.85 -9.35 5.31
N ASN A 124 8.53 -9.36 5.09
CA ASN A 124 7.86 -10.21 4.12
C ASN A 124 7.63 -9.51 2.76
N VAL A 125 8.46 -8.53 2.41
CA VAL A 125 8.36 -7.79 1.15
C VAL A 125 9.62 -7.94 0.32
N SER A 126 9.45 -8.33 -0.95
CA SER A 126 10.48 -8.27 -1.98
C SER A 126 10.17 -7.16 -2.97
N THR A 127 11.11 -6.25 -3.20
CA THR A 127 10.97 -5.16 -4.17
C THR A 127 11.86 -5.38 -5.39
N ARG A 128 11.39 -5.04 -6.59
CA ARG A 128 12.17 -5.06 -7.84
C ARG A 128 12.01 -3.75 -8.59
N HIS A 129 13.14 -3.20 -9.05
CA HIS A 129 13.11 -2.19 -10.10
C HIS A 129 12.97 -2.90 -11.44
N GLY A 130 11.94 -2.58 -12.22
CA GLY A 130 11.67 -3.24 -13.48
C GLY A 130 10.36 -2.83 -14.12
N ASP A 131 10.13 -3.37 -15.30
CA ASP A 131 8.87 -3.19 -16.02
C ASP A 131 7.81 -4.14 -15.47
N GLY A 132 6.71 -3.57 -14.97
CA GLY A 132 5.58 -4.31 -14.42
C GLY A 132 4.85 -5.18 -15.44
N TRP A 133 4.93 -4.84 -16.74
CA TRP A 133 4.31 -5.63 -17.82
C TRP A 133 4.88 -7.04 -17.94
N GLN A 134 6.13 -7.24 -17.48
CA GLN A 134 6.80 -8.55 -17.49
C GLN A 134 6.48 -9.37 -16.24
N GLY A 135 5.70 -8.81 -15.30
CA GLY A 135 5.44 -9.40 -13.99
C GLY A 135 6.73 -9.74 -13.23
N TRP A 136 6.68 -10.81 -12.44
CA TRP A 136 7.86 -11.32 -11.74
C TRP A 136 7.88 -12.86 -11.73
N ALA A 137 8.18 -13.44 -12.90
CA ALA A 137 8.16 -14.89 -13.15
C ALA A 137 8.89 -15.76 -12.11
N SER A 138 9.97 -15.27 -11.49
CA SER A 138 10.72 -16.02 -10.47
C SER A 138 10.11 -15.99 -9.05
N ARG A 139 9.05 -15.22 -8.80
CA ARG A 139 8.46 -15.07 -7.44
C ARG A 139 6.94 -15.17 -7.35
N GLY A 140 6.22 -15.24 -8.49
CA GLY A 140 4.79 -15.49 -8.52
C GLY A 140 4.19 -15.26 -9.91
N ARG A 141 3.14 -16.01 -10.25
CA ARG A 141 2.39 -15.88 -11.50
C ARG A 141 1.48 -14.65 -11.40
N LEU A 142 1.47 -13.78 -12.42
CA LEU A 142 0.44 -12.75 -12.58
C LEU A 142 -0.93 -13.44 -12.54
N MET A 143 -1.86 -13.01 -11.68
CA MET A 143 -3.28 -13.26 -11.93
C MET A 143 -3.75 -12.17 -12.90
N PRO A 144 -4.08 -12.52 -14.16
CA PRO A 144 -4.72 -11.57 -15.04
C PRO A 144 -6.16 -11.37 -14.56
N LEU A 145 -6.59 -10.12 -14.45
CA LEU A 145 -8.02 -9.80 -14.43
C LEU A 145 -8.53 -10.05 -15.85
N SER A 146 -9.27 -11.15 -16.03
CA SER A 146 -10.12 -11.39 -17.21
C SER A 146 -11.36 -10.53 -17.14
#